data_AF-A0A3S3PF15-F1
#
_entry.id   AF-A0A3S3PF15-F1
#
_cell.length_a   1.000
_cell.length_b   1.000
_cell.length_c   1.000
_cell.angle_alpha   90.00
_cell.angle_beta   90.00
_cell.angle_gamma   90.00
#
_symmetry.space_group_name_H-M   'P 1'
#
loop_
_entity.id
_entity.type
_entity.pdbx_description
1 polymer ?
#
loop_
_entity_poly.entity_id
_entity_poly.type
_entity_poly.pdbx_seq_one_letter_code
_entity_poly.pdbx_strand_id
1 'polypeptide(L)'
;MSATFTFYDSIVCCLMLFISLSIGIYFAFINKKNSTPFEMILGGCKQKTIPVALSLLASFVSSITILGIPAEIYIYGFHFWTITLFFPLVIAVTAFLFVPLFYSLNITSIYQGGIKAVIWTDVFQSVIIIVAMLTVTIKGFIDGRGMRNVWSLNSLYNRTEILDFNPDPLKRNTVWTIGIGLFLNWLSVYSTNQVMFQRYLSLGSLKKAKRSLWILLPLKMAIMTMTCLAGLLIFAKYYDCDPILTKQVSSPDQLYPFYVVNLFSNVPGFTGFMVAAVYSGALSTISSGVNSMSAITLEDFLKPFLHNLTERKATILTKFFSFLYGITIIALIAIVSQMGNVLQAGIQIFGILASPILGLFTLGIFFPSANKIGAFVGSILATVLSLWIGIGANIYKPYVPKMPVSVDGCVDLFMNATGKAFDPKNFTQFYRPEALILR
;
A
#
# COMPACT_ATOMS: atom_id res chain seq x y z
N MET A 1 -7.28 -12.27 -27.82
CA MET A 1 -8.30 -12.82 -26.90
C MET A 1 -8.01 -12.27 -25.52
N SER A 2 -8.88 -11.42 -24.97
CA SER A 2 -8.81 -11.02 -23.56
C SER A 2 -9.14 -12.24 -22.71
N ALA A 3 -8.20 -12.74 -21.90
CA ALA A 3 -8.50 -13.83 -20.98
C ALA A 3 -9.59 -13.38 -20.01
N THR A 4 -10.73 -14.08 -20.04
CA THR A 4 -11.90 -13.80 -19.19
C THR A 4 -11.75 -14.50 -17.85
N PHE A 5 -12.26 -13.90 -16.78
CA PHE A 5 -12.30 -14.50 -15.45
C PHE A 5 -13.02 -15.85 -15.50
N THR A 6 -12.34 -16.93 -15.11
CA THR A 6 -12.86 -18.29 -15.25
C THR A 6 -13.69 -18.70 -14.02
N PHE A 7 -14.49 -19.76 -14.17
CA PHE A 7 -15.21 -20.37 -13.04
C PHE A 7 -14.26 -20.81 -11.90
N TYR A 8 -13.07 -21.33 -12.26
CA TYR A 8 -12.04 -21.71 -11.29
C TYR A 8 -11.49 -20.50 -10.52
N ASP A 9 -11.33 -19.35 -11.20
CA ASP A 9 -10.90 -18.11 -10.55
C ASP A 9 -11.90 -17.64 -9.49
N SER A 10 -13.21 -17.73 -9.80
CA SER A 10 -14.28 -17.43 -8.84
C SER A 10 -14.22 -18.33 -7.61
N ILE A 11 -14.03 -19.65 -7.80
CA ILE A 11 -13.94 -20.60 -6.69
C ILE A 11 -12.75 -20.27 -5.79
N VAL A 12 -11.55 -20.10 -6.36
CA VAL A 12 -10.34 -19.81 -5.58
C VAL A 12 -10.48 -18.49 -4.82
N CYS A 13 -11.02 -17.46 -5.47
CA CYS A 13 -11.25 -16.16 -4.84
C CYS A 13 -12.23 -16.27 -3.66
N CYS A 14 -13.40 -16.89 -3.88
CA CYS A 14 -14.41 -17.07 -2.83
C CYS A 14 -13.89 -17.92 -1.66
N LEU A 15 -13.14 -18.98 -1.94
CA LEU A 15 -12.55 -19.85 -0.92
C LEU A 15 -11.55 -19.10 -0.04
N MET A 16 -10.67 -18.29 -0.63
CA MET A 16 -9.70 -17.49 0.12
C MET A 16 -10.37 -16.43 1.00
N LEU A 17 -11.39 -15.75 0.49
CA LEU A 17 -12.18 -14.80 1.27
C LEU A 17 -12.96 -15.50 2.39
N PHE A 18 -13.50 -16.69 2.12
CA PHE A 18 -14.17 -17.51 3.12
C PHE A 18 -13.23 -17.96 4.24
N ILE A 19 -11.98 -18.33 3.94
CA ILE A 19 -10.98 -18.65 4.97
C ILE A 19 -10.69 -17.41 5.83
N SER A 20 -10.48 -16.24 5.22
CA SER A 20 -10.27 -15.00 5.96
C SER A 20 -11.45 -14.67 6.89
N LEU A 21 -12.68 -14.83 6.40
CA LEU A 21 -13.90 -14.65 7.20
C LEU A 21 -13.98 -15.67 8.34
N SER A 22 -13.67 -16.93 8.06
CA SER A 22 -13.71 -18.04 9.02
C SER A 22 -12.72 -17.84 10.17
N ILE A 23 -11.52 -17.33 9.89
CA ILE A 23 -10.54 -16.94 10.93
C ILE A 23 -11.15 -15.87 11.85
N GLY A 24 -11.79 -14.85 11.27
CA GLY A 24 -12.48 -13.80 12.05
C GLY A 24 -13.60 -14.36 12.93
N ILE A 25 -14.47 -15.21 12.38
CA ILE A 25 -15.58 -15.86 13.10
C ILE A 25 -15.06 -16.78 14.21
N TYR A 26 -14.02 -17.56 13.94
CA TYR A 26 -13.38 -18.44 14.93
C TYR A 26 -12.94 -17.64 16.16
N PHE A 27 -12.21 -16.54 15.96
CA PHE A 27 -11.79 -15.69 17.08
C PHE A 27 -12.95 -14.94 17.75
N ALA A 28 -14.02 -14.63 17.03
CA ALA A 28 -15.19 -13.95 17.59
C ALA A 28 -16.04 -14.84 18.51
N PHE A 29 -16.24 -16.11 18.17
CA PHE A 29 -17.15 -17.00 18.90
C PHE A 29 -16.44 -18.01 19.79
N ILE A 30 -15.36 -18.65 19.32
CA ILE A 30 -14.74 -19.77 20.04
C ILE A 30 -13.75 -19.24 21.08
N ASN A 31 -12.94 -18.23 20.73
CA ASN A 31 -12.00 -17.65 21.69
C ASN A 31 -12.71 -16.85 22.80
N LYS A 32 -13.96 -16.40 22.57
CA LYS A 32 -14.83 -15.77 23.57
C LYS A 32 -15.25 -16.72 24.69
N LYS A 33 -15.32 -18.02 24.42
CA LYS A 33 -15.74 -19.04 25.39
C LYS A 33 -14.60 -19.47 26.34
N ASN A 34 -13.35 -19.27 25.94
CA ASN A 34 -12.15 -19.77 26.63
C ASN A 34 -11.23 -18.67 27.21
N SER A 35 -11.56 -17.38 27.05
CA SER A 35 -10.72 -16.26 27.52
C SER A 35 -11.42 -15.52 28.67
N THR A 36 -10.66 -15.07 29.68
CA THR A 36 -11.18 -14.12 30.67
C THR A 36 -11.53 -12.79 29.99
N PRO A 37 -12.49 -12.00 30.50
CA PRO A 37 -12.80 -10.67 29.95
C PRO A 37 -11.54 -9.82 29.75
N PHE A 38 -10.61 -9.91 30.71
CA PHE A 38 -9.29 -9.27 30.67
C PHE A 38 -8.41 -9.73 29.49
N GLU A 39 -8.30 -11.04 29.22
CA GLU A 39 -7.54 -11.54 28.06
C GLU A 39 -8.22 -11.25 26.72
N MET A 40 -9.54 -11.13 26.72
CA MET A 40 -10.33 -10.75 25.54
C MET A 40 -10.22 -9.25 25.22
N ILE A 41 -9.92 -8.41 26.22
CA ILE A 41 -9.81 -6.94 26.14
C ILE A 41 -8.36 -6.47 25.99
N LEU A 42 -7.37 -7.19 26.52
CA LEU A 42 -5.96 -6.75 26.52
C LEU A 42 -5.08 -7.47 25.46
N GLY A 43 -5.62 -8.34 24.61
CA GLY A 43 -4.79 -9.14 23.69
C GLY A 43 -3.63 -9.88 24.39
N GLY A 44 -3.75 -10.01 25.72
CA GLY A 44 -2.79 -10.47 26.72
C GLY A 44 -1.44 -9.77 26.82
N CYS A 45 -1.08 -8.76 26.01
CA CYS A 45 0.34 -8.43 25.76
C CYS A 45 1.21 -9.68 25.43
N LYS A 46 0.56 -10.76 25.00
CA LYS A 46 1.10 -12.12 24.86
C LYS A 46 1.28 -12.50 23.39
N GLN A 47 1.12 -11.53 22.47
CA GLN A 47 1.28 -11.81 21.05
C GLN A 47 2.72 -12.24 20.74
N LYS A 48 2.85 -13.13 19.77
CA LYS A 48 4.16 -13.57 19.27
C LYS A 48 4.70 -12.51 18.29
N THR A 49 6.02 -12.32 18.30
CA THR A 49 6.69 -11.29 17.49
C THR A 49 6.47 -11.47 15.98
N ILE A 50 6.48 -12.70 15.47
CA ILE A 50 6.33 -12.97 14.03
C ILE A 50 4.92 -12.64 13.53
N PRO A 51 3.83 -13.11 14.16
CA PRO A 51 2.47 -12.69 13.81
C PRO A 51 2.31 -11.18 13.78
N VAL A 52 2.83 -10.47 14.79
CA VAL A 52 2.76 -9.00 14.82
C VAL A 52 3.57 -8.37 13.68
N ALA A 53 4.75 -8.89 13.35
CA ALA A 53 5.56 -8.39 12.22
C ALA A 53 4.85 -8.56 10.87
N LEU A 54 4.27 -9.73 10.60
CA LEU A 54 3.47 -9.99 9.40
C LEU A 54 2.22 -9.11 9.39
N SER A 55 1.59 -8.95 10.54
CA SER A 55 0.42 -8.10 10.66
C SER A 55 0.77 -6.63 10.37
N LEU A 56 1.86 -6.10 10.93
CA LEU A 56 2.38 -4.75 10.63
C LEU A 56 2.67 -4.58 9.12
N LEU A 57 3.12 -5.64 8.44
CA LEU A 57 3.33 -5.66 6.99
C LEU A 57 2.00 -5.53 6.24
N ALA A 58 1.03 -6.42 6.52
CA ALA A 58 -0.28 -6.41 5.88
C ALA A 58 -1.05 -5.10 6.05
N SER A 59 -0.94 -4.42 7.20
CA SER A 59 -1.68 -3.16 7.43
C SER A 59 -1.32 -2.04 6.46
N PHE A 60 -0.15 -2.07 5.82
CA PHE A 60 0.30 -1.02 4.89
C PHE A 60 0.89 -1.59 3.59
N VAL A 61 0.65 -2.86 3.32
CA VAL A 61 0.70 -3.42 1.96
C VAL A 61 -0.73 -3.46 1.47
N SER A 62 -1.18 -2.30 0.97
CA SER A 62 -2.54 -2.12 0.48
C SER A 62 -2.66 -2.49 -0.98
N SER A 63 -3.89 -2.65 -1.48
CA SER A 63 -4.16 -2.81 -2.91
C SER A 63 -3.59 -1.65 -3.73
N ILE A 64 -3.53 -0.44 -3.16
CA ILE A 64 -2.90 0.73 -3.79
C ILE A 64 -1.42 0.47 -4.08
N THR A 65 -0.70 -0.15 -3.15
CA THR A 65 0.72 -0.51 -3.38
C THR A 65 0.87 -1.62 -4.43
N ILE A 66 0.00 -2.62 -4.39
CA ILE A 66 0.05 -3.78 -5.30
C ILE A 66 -0.28 -3.38 -6.74
N LEU A 67 -1.27 -2.51 -6.94
CA LEU A 67 -1.75 -2.10 -8.27
C LEU A 67 -1.06 -0.85 -8.78
N GLY A 68 -0.85 0.13 -7.91
CA GLY A 68 -0.37 1.46 -8.29
C GLY A 68 1.13 1.52 -8.55
N ILE A 69 1.96 0.77 -7.80
CA ILE A 69 3.42 0.81 -7.97
C ILE A 69 3.86 0.25 -9.33
N PRO A 70 3.37 -0.93 -9.79
CA PRO A 70 3.70 -1.39 -11.13
C PRO A 70 3.29 -0.38 -12.22
N ALA A 71 2.16 0.29 -12.06
CA ALA A 71 1.70 1.34 -12.98
C ALA A 71 2.61 2.58 -12.94
N GLU A 72 3.04 3.00 -11.76
CA GLU A 72 3.98 4.12 -11.56
C GLU A 72 5.32 3.82 -12.26
N ILE A 73 5.87 2.62 -12.09
CA ILE A 73 7.10 2.20 -12.77
C ILE A 73 6.91 2.09 -14.29
N TYR A 74 5.75 1.58 -14.74
CA TYR A 74 5.43 1.50 -16.16
C TYR A 74 5.37 2.89 -16.82
N ILE A 75 4.87 3.91 -16.11
CA ILE A 75 4.71 5.25 -16.68
C ILE A 75 5.97 6.12 -16.51
N TYR A 76 6.66 6.04 -15.38
CA TYR A 76 7.71 6.98 -14.99
C TYR A 76 9.10 6.34 -14.81
N GLY A 77 9.23 5.02 -14.99
CA GLY A 77 10.50 4.31 -14.89
C GLY A 77 10.87 3.87 -13.47
N PHE A 78 12.06 3.28 -13.32
CA PHE A 78 12.46 2.56 -12.11
C PHE A 78 12.89 3.45 -10.93
N HIS A 79 12.97 4.77 -11.12
CA HIS A 79 13.39 5.73 -10.08
C HIS A 79 12.61 5.61 -8.76
N PHE A 80 11.32 5.27 -8.83
CA PHE A 80 10.47 5.13 -7.65
C PHE A 80 10.97 4.03 -6.68
N TRP A 81 11.72 3.04 -7.18
CA TRP A 81 12.34 1.99 -6.33
C TRP A 81 13.29 2.57 -5.27
N THR A 82 13.83 3.78 -5.48
CA THR A 82 14.67 4.51 -4.51
C THR A 82 14.04 4.62 -3.13
N ILE A 83 12.70 4.63 -3.02
CA ILE A 83 11.97 4.59 -1.74
C ILE A 83 12.41 3.42 -0.84
N THR A 84 12.80 2.30 -1.46
CA THR A 84 13.22 1.08 -0.77
C THR A 84 14.47 1.32 0.09
N LEU A 85 15.35 2.21 -0.35
CA LEU A 85 16.60 2.57 0.35
C LEU A 85 16.36 3.36 1.63
N PHE A 86 15.21 4.03 1.77
CA PHE A 86 14.88 4.84 2.94
C PHE A 86 14.13 4.06 4.04
N PHE A 87 13.57 2.88 3.74
CA PHE A 87 12.90 2.06 4.77
C PHE A 87 13.78 1.65 5.95
N PRO A 88 15.06 1.28 5.78
CA PRO A 88 15.95 1.02 6.91
C PRO A 88 16.03 2.21 7.88
N LEU A 89 16.11 3.44 7.36
CA LEU A 89 16.13 4.65 8.17
C LEU A 89 14.80 4.88 8.89
N VAL A 90 13.67 4.72 8.19
CA VAL A 90 12.32 4.81 8.79
C VAL A 90 12.17 3.84 9.96
N ILE A 91 12.56 2.58 9.76
CA ILE A 91 12.46 1.52 10.76
C ILE A 91 13.42 1.78 11.93
N ALA A 92 14.64 2.24 11.68
CA ALA A 92 15.60 2.59 12.72
C ALA A 92 15.05 3.72 13.61
N VAL A 93 14.61 4.84 13.02
CA VAL A 93 14.05 5.96 13.79
C VAL A 93 12.82 5.51 14.58
N THR A 94 11.91 4.75 13.97
CA THR A 94 10.72 4.22 14.66
C THR A 94 11.13 3.34 15.85
N ALA A 95 12.04 2.38 15.65
CA ALA A 95 12.45 1.40 16.66
C ALA A 95 13.25 2.01 17.82
N PHE A 96 14.04 3.05 17.57
CA PHE A 96 14.92 3.66 18.58
C PHE A 96 14.34 4.91 19.24
N LEU A 97 13.43 5.63 18.57
CA LEU A 97 12.85 6.87 19.10
C LEU A 97 11.41 6.66 19.57
N PHE A 98 10.53 6.23 18.67
CA PHE A 98 9.08 6.20 18.91
C PHE A 98 8.62 4.99 19.73
N VAL A 99 9.11 3.78 19.40
CA VAL A 99 8.72 2.59 20.17
C VAL A 99 9.09 2.72 21.66
N PRO A 100 10.32 3.12 22.04
CA PRO A 100 10.64 3.33 23.46
C PRO A 100 9.75 4.38 24.13
N LEU A 101 9.43 5.47 23.43
CA LEU A 101 8.51 6.49 23.93
C LEU A 101 7.15 5.89 24.29
N PHE A 102 6.57 5.10 23.39
CA PHE A 102 5.27 4.45 23.63
C PHE A 102 5.27 3.49 24.82
N TYR A 103 6.35 2.73 25.00
CA TYR A 103 6.50 1.87 26.18
C TYR A 103 6.74 2.68 27.46
N SER A 104 7.47 3.80 27.42
CA SER A 104 7.69 4.65 28.60
C SER A 104 6.43 5.38 29.06
N LEU A 105 5.56 5.75 28.12
CA LEU A 105 4.30 6.44 28.43
C LEU A 105 3.29 5.51 29.13
N ASN A 106 3.50 4.19 29.12
CA ASN A 106 2.61 3.19 29.73
C ASN A 106 1.13 3.41 29.40
N ILE A 107 0.84 4.01 28.24
CA ILE A 107 -0.53 4.17 27.74
C ILE A 107 -0.94 2.78 27.29
N THR A 108 -1.40 1.98 28.23
CA THR A 108 -2.06 0.72 27.94
C THR A 108 -3.30 1.10 27.15
N SER A 109 -3.25 0.91 25.82
CA SER A 109 -4.47 1.00 25.02
C SER A 109 -5.41 -0.07 25.56
N ILE A 110 -6.39 0.34 26.37
CA ILE A 110 -7.42 -0.50 27.00
C ILE A 110 -8.24 -1.28 25.95
N TYR A 111 -8.05 -0.99 24.66
CA TYR A 111 -8.66 -1.64 23.50
C TYR A 111 -7.75 -2.60 22.71
N GLN A 112 -6.92 -3.41 23.36
CA GLN A 112 -6.33 -4.58 22.68
C GLN A 112 -7.39 -5.69 22.41
N GLY A 113 -8.67 -5.42 22.64
CA GLY A 113 -9.77 -6.34 22.42
C GLY A 113 -10.15 -6.41 20.97
N GLY A 114 -10.17 -7.62 20.40
CA GLY A 114 -10.42 -7.84 18.97
C GLY A 114 -9.18 -7.71 18.08
N ILE A 115 -8.10 -7.08 18.53
CA ILE A 115 -6.86 -6.97 17.74
C ILE A 115 -6.24 -8.34 17.42
N LYS A 116 -6.45 -9.34 18.29
CA LYS A 116 -5.99 -10.71 18.05
C LYS A 116 -6.59 -11.30 16.77
N ALA A 117 -7.89 -11.10 16.55
CA ALA A 117 -8.56 -11.59 15.34
C ALA A 117 -7.97 -10.90 14.09
N VAL A 118 -7.86 -9.58 14.15
CA VAL A 118 -7.25 -8.76 13.09
C VAL A 118 -5.81 -9.20 12.81
N ILE A 119 -5.02 -9.49 13.85
CA ILE A 119 -3.63 -9.92 13.69
C ILE A 119 -3.54 -11.22 12.92
N TRP A 120 -4.37 -12.21 13.26
CA TRP A 120 -4.31 -13.52 12.61
C TRP A 120 -4.91 -13.50 11.20
N THR A 121 -5.94 -12.69 10.93
CA THR A 121 -6.41 -12.49 9.55
C THR A 121 -5.32 -11.83 8.70
N ASP A 122 -4.64 -10.82 9.25
CA ASP A 122 -3.55 -10.13 8.56
C ASP A 122 -2.34 -11.06 8.30
N VAL A 123 -2.04 -12.00 9.20
CA VAL A 123 -0.99 -12.99 8.99
C VAL A 123 -1.30 -13.85 7.78
N PHE A 124 -2.52 -14.38 7.70
CA PHE A 124 -2.98 -15.16 6.56
C PHE A 124 -2.93 -14.35 5.26
N GLN A 125 -3.44 -13.12 5.30
CA GLN A 125 -3.45 -12.19 4.17
C GLN A 125 -2.03 -11.81 3.70
N SER A 126 -1.09 -11.61 4.63
CA SER A 126 0.33 -11.34 4.31
C SER A 126 0.96 -12.48 3.53
N VAL A 127 0.69 -13.72 3.94
CA VAL A 127 1.21 -14.91 3.25
C VAL A 127 0.67 -14.99 1.83
N ILE A 128 -0.63 -14.75 1.64
CA ILE A 128 -1.25 -14.72 0.31
C ILE A 128 -0.59 -13.66 -0.58
N ILE A 129 -0.41 -12.44 -0.07
CA ILE A 129 0.21 -11.34 -0.82
C ILE A 129 1.65 -11.70 -1.22
N ILE A 130 2.46 -12.23 -0.29
CA ILE A 130 3.85 -12.61 -0.56
C ILE A 130 3.91 -13.69 -1.65
N VAL A 131 3.09 -14.73 -1.53
CA VAL A 131 3.06 -15.83 -2.52
C VAL A 131 2.60 -15.30 -3.88
N ALA A 132 1.54 -14.49 -3.94
CA ALA A 132 1.06 -13.92 -5.20
C ALA A 132 2.11 -13.06 -5.90
N MET A 133 2.75 -12.15 -5.16
CA MET A 133 3.81 -11.29 -5.71
C MET A 133 5.01 -12.09 -6.20
N LEU A 134 5.42 -13.10 -5.43
CA LEU A 134 6.54 -13.95 -5.79
C LEU A 134 6.24 -14.76 -7.07
N THR A 135 5.07 -15.39 -7.15
CA THR A 135 4.69 -16.20 -8.32
C THR A 135 4.56 -15.36 -9.59
N VAL A 136 3.94 -14.18 -9.52
CA VAL A 136 3.86 -13.26 -10.68
C VAL A 136 5.26 -12.85 -11.15
N THR A 137 6.15 -12.50 -10.23
CA THR A 137 7.51 -12.07 -10.59
C THR A 137 8.32 -13.20 -11.22
N ILE A 138 8.28 -14.41 -10.63
CA ILE A 138 8.99 -15.59 -11.16
C ILE A 138 8.46 -15.94 -12.56
N LYS A 139 7.14 -16.07 -12.72
CA LYS A 139 6.53 -16.41 -14.01
C LYS A 139 6.81 -15.34 -15.06
N GLY A 140 6.74 -14.07 -14.66
CA GLY A 140 7.06 -12.93 -15.53
C GLY A 140 8.49 -12.97 -16.05
N PHE A 141 9.47 -13.31 -15.19
CA PHE A 141 10.84 -13.49 -15.65
C PHE A 141 11.03 -14.71 -16.54
N ILE A 142 10.35 -15.82 -16.29
CA ILE A 142 10.40 -17.00 -17.15
C ILE A 142 9.89 -16.64 -18.56
N ASP A 143 8.74 -16.00 -18.67
CA ASP A 143 8.16 -15.60 -19.96
C ASP A 143 8.95 -14.49 -20.64
N GLY A 144 9.55 -13.60 -19.86
CA GLY A 144 10.47 -12.56 -20.32
C GLY A 144 11.86 -13.07 -20.75
N ARG A 145 12.07 -14.39 -20.86
CA ARG A 145 13.35 -15.03 -21.21
C ARG A 145 14.49 -14.70 -20.23
N GLY A 146 14.14 -14.59 -18.95
CA GLY A 146 15.06 -14.34 -17.84
C GLY A 146 15.20 -12.87 -17.44
N MET A 147 15.64 -12.65 -16.20
CA MET A 147 15.81 -11.30 -15.63
C MET A 147 16.75 -10.42 -16.44
N ARG A 148 17.83 -10.99 -16.99
CA ARG A 148 18.82 -10.23 -17.78
C ARG A 148 18.21 -9.62 -19.03
N ASN A 149 17.36 -10.38 -19.74
CA ASN A 149 16.69 -9.89 -20.95
C ASN A 149 15.66 -8.80 -20.65
N VAL A 150 14.87 -8.99 -19.59
CA VAL A 150 13.92 -7.97 -19.11
C VAL A 150 14.66 -6.69 -18.73
N TRP A 151 15.79 -6.81 -18.02
CA TRP A 151 16.59 -5.66 -17.60
C TRP A 151 17.24 -4.95 -18.78
N SER A 152 17.86 -5.68 -19.72
CA SER A 152 18.48 -5.08 -20.91
C SER A 152 17.47 -4.36 -21.80
N LEU A 153 16.28 -4.93 -21.98
CA LEU A 153 15.21 -4.29 -22.72
C LEU A 153 14.78 -2.97 -22.06
N ASN A 154 14.53 -2.97 -20.75
CA ASN A 154 14.19 -1.74 -20.03
C ASN A 154 15.33 -0.71 -20.07
N SER A 155 16.59 -1.15 -20.03
CA SER A 155 17.75 -0.28 -20.12
C SER A 155 17.89 0.39 -21.49
N LEU A 156 17.50 -0.29 -22.58
CA LEU A 156 17.48 0.26 -23.94
C LEU A 156 16.55 1.49 -24.04
N TYR A 157 15.47 1.48 -23.26
CA TYR A 157 14.48 2.55 -23.22
C TYR A 157 14.71 3.53 -22.04
N ASN A 158 15.91 3.52 -21.43
CA ASN A 158 16.29 4.37 -20.29
C ASN A 158 15.33 4.28 -19.08
N ARG A 159 14.74 3.11 -18.85
CA ARG A 159 13.76 2.89 -17.76
C ARG A 159 14.35 2.31 -16.49
N THR A 160 15.63 1.92 -16.49
CA THR A 160 16.32 1.26 -15.37
C THR A 160 17.09 2.23 -14.47
N GLU A 161 17.04 3.54 -14.73
CA GLU A 161 17.70 4.51 -13.88
C GLU A 161 17.08 4.50 -12.47
N ILE A 162 17.92 4.29 -11.46
CA ILE A 162 17.49 4.21 -10.06
C ILE A 162 17.63 5.57 -9.39
N LEU A 163 18.83 6.15 -9.46
CA LEU A 163 19.22 7.32 -8.68
C LEU A 163 19.35 8.54 -9.60
N ASP A 164 18.42 9.49 -9.48
CA ASP A 164 18.59 10.86 -9.99
C ASP A 164 18.94 11.78 -8.81
N PHE A 165 20.16 12.30 -8.78
CA PHE A 165 20.67 13.19 -7.73
C PHE A 165 20.39 14.68 -7.99
N ASN A 166 19.61 15.01 -9.01
CA ASN A 166 19.27 16.40 -9.31
C ASN A 166 18.56 17.07 -8.11
N PRO A 167 19.09 18.18 -7.58
CA PRO A 167 18.56 18.84 -6.40
C PRO A 167 17.30 19.69 -6.67
N ASP A 168 16.86 19.79 -7.93
CA ASP A 168 15.66 20.54 -8.30
C ASP A 168 14.39 19.98 -7.60
N PRO A 169 13.75 20.74 -6.70
CA PRO A 169 12.57 20.29 -5.98
C PRO A 169 11.32 20.19 -6.88
N LEU A 170 11.35 20.73 -8.10
CA LEU A 170 10.27 20.64 -9.08
C LEU A 170 10.26 19.29 -9.81
N LYS A 171 11.39 18.56 -9.80
CA LYS A 171 11.46 17.22 -10.37
C LYS A 171 10.79 16.21 -9.43
N ARG A 172 9.73 15.57 -9.95
CA ARG A 172 8.89 14.64 -9.19
C ARG A 172 9.65 13.49 -8.54
N ASN A 173 10.57 12.85 -9.28
CA ASN A 173 11.25 11.63 -8.86
C ASN A 173 12.76 11.84 -8.86
N THR A 174 13.29 12.38 -7.76
CA THR A 174 14.74 12.43 -7.48
C THR A 174 15.02 11.76 -6.14
N VAL A 175 16.29 11.44 -5.86
CA VAL A 175 16.71 10.90 -4.57
C VAL A 175 16.30 11.83 -3.43
N TRP A 176 16.23 13.15 -3.66
CA TRP A 176 15.85 14.15 -2.67
C TRP A 176 14.34 14.22 -2.47
N THR A 177 13.56 14.31 -3.54
CA THR A 177 12.10 14.45 -3.44
C THR A 177 11.44 13.14 -2.98
N ILE A 178 11.91 12.00 -3.49
CA ILE A 178 11.52 10.67 -3.00
C ILE A 178 12.06 10.47 -1.59
N GLY A 179 13.35 10.75 -1.37
CA GLY A 179 14.02 10.49 -0.11
C GLY A 179 13.42 11.27 1.04
N ILE A 180 13.46 12.60 1.01
CA ILE A 180 12.99 13.44 2.11
C ILE A 180 11.47 13.34 2.25
N GLY A 181 10.73 13.48 1.14
CA GLY A 181 9.27 13.52 1.13
C GLY A 181 8.66 12.20 1.59
N LEU A 182 9.08 11.08 1.00
CA LEU A 182 8.53 9.77 1.35
C LEU A 182 9.12 9.22 2.64
N PHE A 183 10.36 9.59 3.03
CA PHE A 183 10.86 9.27 4.37
C PHE A 183 9.96 9.84 5.47
N LEU A 184 9.61 11.13 5.40
CA LEU A 184 8.74 11.76 6.40
C LEU A 184 7.33 11.15 6.37
N ASN A 185 6.79 10.88 5.18
CA ASN A 185 5.49 10.23 5.02
C ASN A 185 5.46 8.86 5.72
N TRP A 186 6.40 7.98 5.38
CA TRP A 186 6.47 6.65 5.97
C TRP A 186 6.88 6.67 7.44
N LEU A 187 7.73 7.62 7.85
CA LEU A 187 8.04 7.81 9.27
C LEU A 187 6.78 8.10 10.07
N SER A 188 5.91 8.99 9.57
CA SER A 188 4.62 9.24 10.21
C SER A 188 3.73 7.99 10.24
N VAL A 189 3.68 7.24 9.14
CA VAL A 189 2.91 5.99 9.07
C VAL A 189 3.36 4.97 10.13
N TYR A 190 4.66 4.70 10.24
CA TYR A 190 5.17 3.70 11.18
C TYR A 190 5.24 4.22 12.62
N SER A 191 5.45 5.53 12.81
CA SER A 191 5.69 6.10 14.13
C SER A 191 4.43 6.60 14.79
N THR A 192 3.61 7.40 14.13
CA THR A 192 2.52 8.16 14.78
C THR A 192 1.13 7.59 14.52
N ASN A 193 1.00 6.57 13.66
CA ASN A 193 -0.28 6.00 13.32
C ASN A 193 -0.82 5.08 14.42
N GLN A 194 -2.09 5.27 14.79
CA GLN A 194 -2.78 4.47 15.80
C GLN A 194 -2.71 2.95 15.52
N VAL A 195 -2.81 2.54 14.26
CA VAL A 195 -2.73 1.12 13.87
C VAL A 195 -1.40 0.49 14.30
N MET A 196 -0.31 1.23 14.10
CA MET A 196 1.06 0.78 14.39
C MET A 196 1.32 0.74 15.89
N PHE A 197 0.95 1.83 16.57
CA PHE A 197 1.04 1.98 18.01
C PHE A 197 0.37 0.80 18.76
N GLN A 198 -0.87 0.46 18.38
CA GLN A 198 -1.62 -0.65 18.99
C GLN A 198 -0.90 -2.01 18.85
N ARG A 199 -0.24 -2.24 17.71
CA ARG A 199 0.48 -3.48 17.41
C ARG A 199 1.78 -3.58 18.19
N TYR A 200 2.51 -2.47 18.36
CA TYR A 200 3.68 -2.45 19.23
C TYR A 200 3.32 -2.82 20.66
N LEU A 201 2.31 -2.17 21.23
CA LEU A 201 1.89 -2.43 22.61
C LEU A 201 1.22 -3.80 22.82
N SER A 202 0.75 -4.46 21.76
CA SER A 202 0.29 -5.85 21.84
C SER A 202 1.40 -6.85 22.20
N LEU A 203 2.67 -6.44 22.05
CA LEU A 203 3.84 -7.18 22.49
C LEU A 203 4.21 -6.75 23.92
N GLY A 204 4.26 -7.68 24.87
CA GLY A 204 4.56 -7.36 26.27
C GLY A 204 6.01 -6.94 26.57
N SER A 205 6.83 -6.62 25.57
CA SER A 205 8.22 -6.20 25.79
C SER A 205 8.72 -5.31 24.66
N LEU A 206 9.39 -4.22 25.04
CA LEU A 206 10.09 -3.30 24.12
C LEU A 206 11.03 -4.06 23.18
N LYS A 207 11.78 -5.05 23.68
CA LYS A 207 12.69 -5.86 22.86
C LYS A 207 11.94 -6.65 21.79
N LYS A 208 10.75 -7.17 22.11
CA LYS A 208 9.89 -7.87 21.15
C LYS A 208 9.35 -6.91 20.09
N ALA A 209 8.93 -5.70 20.46
CA ALA A 209 8.45 -4.69 19.50
C ALA A 209 9.54 -4.18 18.56
N LYS A 210 10.75 -3.90 19.07
CA LYS A 210 11.89 -3.58 18.19
C LYS A 210 12.19 -4.74 17.24
N ARG A 211 12.16 -5.98 17.73
CA ARG A 211 12.40 -7.17 16.89
C ARG A 211 11.32 -7.35 15.81
N SER A 212 10.05 -7.04 16.06
CA SER A 212 9.00 -7.15 15.03
C SER A 212 9.23 -6.17 13.88
N LEU A 213 9.72 -4.96 14.16
CA LEU A 213 10.09 -3.98 13.15
C LEU A 213 11.27 -4.45 12.28
N TRP A 214 12.31 -5.02 12.89
CA TRP A 214 13.45 -5.57 12.15
C TRP A 214 13.09 -6.80 11.31
N ILE A 215 12.11 -7.61 11.74
CA ILE A 215 11.57 -8.72 10.93
C ILE A 215 10.73 -8.18 9.77
N LEU A 216 9.98 -7.09 9.98
CA LEU A 216 9.17 -6.46 8.94
C LEU A 216 10.02 -5.86 7.82
N LEU A 217 11.16 -5.25 8.15
CA LEU A 217 12.03 -4.55 7.19
C LEU A 217 12.35 -5.36 5.92
N PRO A 218 12.96 -6.56 6.00
CA PRO A 218 13.29 -7.34 4.79
C PRO A 218 12.03 -7.75 4.00
N LEU A 219 10.93 -8.07 4.68
CA LEU A 219 9.67 -8.42 4.01
C LEU A 219 9.08 -7.23 3.24
N LYS A 220 9.11 -6.03 3.83
CA LYS A 220 8.66 -4.79 3.19
C LYS A 220 9.52 -4.44 1.99
N MET A 221 10.84 -4.54 2.10
CA MET A 221 11.77 -4.29 0.99
C MET A 221 11.59 -5.31 -0.13
N ALA A 222 11.35 -6.58 0.20
CA ALA A 222 11.08 -7.63 -0.80
C ALA A 222 9.79 -7.34 -1.57
N ILE A 223 8.67 -7.06 -0.89
CA ILE A 223 7.39 -6.74 -1.56
C ILE A 223 7.51 -5.48 -2.42
N MET A 224 8.17 -4.43 -1.91
CA MET A 224 8.39 -3.20 -2.67
C MET A 224 9.23 -3.47 -3.93
N THR A 225 10.26 -4.30 -3.83
CA THR A 225 11.09 -4.67 -4.98
C THR A 225 10.30 -5.50 -5.99
N MET A 226 9.52 -6.50 -5.55
CA MET A 226 8.69 -7.33 -6.45
C MET A 226 7.63 -6.49 -7.19
N THR A 227 6.97 -5.56 -6.50
CA THR A 227 6.00 -4.65 -7.14
C THR A 227 6.67 -3.68 -8.13
N CYS A 228 7.90 -3.23 -7.86
CA CYS A 228 8.64 -2.42 -8.82
C CYS A 228 9.08 -3.24 -10.04
N LEU A 229 9.59 -4.46 -9.82
CA LEU A 229 9.97 -5.39 -10.89
C LEU A 229 8.77 -5.77 -11.77
N ALA A 230 7.58 -5.91 -11.18
CA ALA A 230 6.36 -6.11 -11.94
C ALA A 230 6.11 -4.99 -12.97
N GLY A 231 6.40 -3.72 -12.65
CA GLY A 231 6.29 -2.63 -13.62
C GLY A 231 7.24 -2.77 -14.81
N LEU A 232 8.49 -3.19 -14.56
CA LEU A 232 9.47 -3.49 -15.62
C LEU A 232 9.06 -4.70 -16.47
N LEU A 233 8.43 -5.70 -15.85
CA LEU A 233 7.89 -6.88 -16.53
C LEU A 233 6.69 -6.52 -17.43
N ILE A 234 5.79 -5.65 -16.97
CA ILE A 234 4.69 -5.13 -17.79
C ILE A 234 5.28 -4.37 -18.98
N PHE A 235 6.27 -3.49 -18.77
CA PHE A 235 6.91 -2.80 -19.88
C PHE A 235 7.57 -3.77 -20.85
N ALA A 236 8.35 -4.75 -20.37
CA ALA A 236 9.00 -5.72 -21.23
C ALA A 236 8.01 -6.57 -22.05
N LYS A 237 6.78 -6.79 -21.55
CA LYS A 237 5.73 -7.50 -22.28
C LYS A 237 5.03 -6.63 -23.33
N TYR A 238 4.92 -5.33 -23.09
CA TYR A 238 4.11 -4.39 -23.86
C TYR A 238 4.93 -3.20 -24.39
N TYR A 239 6.22 -3.39 -24.65
CA TYR A 239 7.13 -2.30 -25.04
C TYR A 239 6.80 -1.78 -26.45
N ASP A 240 6.34 -2.66 -27.33
CA ASP A 240 5.96 -2.41 -28.73
C ASP A 240 4.45 -2.25 -28.92
N CYS A 241 3.65 -2.60 -27.91
CA CYS A 241 2.20 -2.42 -27.95
C CYS A 241 1.62 -1.97 -26.61
N ASP A 242 1.57 -0.65 -26.41
CA ASP A 242 1.07 -0.03 -25.19
C ASP A 242 -0.46 -0.25 -24.98
N PRO A 243 -0.88 -0.86 -23.85
CA PRO A 243 -2.28 -1.19 -23.59
C PRO A 243 -3.13 0.03 -23.19
N ILE A 244 -2.51 1.16 -22.81
CA ILE A 244 -3.20 2.40 -22.43
C ILE A 244 -3.61 3.17 -23.69
N LEU A 245 -2.66 3.38 -24.60
CA LEU A 245 -2.85 4.09 -25.87
C LEU A 245 -3.78 3.31 -26.80
N THR A 246 -3.70 1.99 -26.79
CA THR A 246 -4.64 1.12 -27.52
C THR A 246 -6.00 0.97 -26.85
N LYS A 247 -6.22 1.59 -25.67
CA LYS A 247 -7.48 1.55 -24.90
C LYS A 247 -7.93 0.14 -24.50
N GLN A 248 -7.01 -0.81 -24.40
CA GLN A 248 -7.28 -2.10 -23.77
C GLN A 248 -7.50 -1.96 -22.27
N VAL A 249 -6.91 -0.90 -21.70
CA VAL A 249 -6.99 -0.54 -20.29
C VAL A 249 -7.49 0.90 -20.14
N SER A 250 -8.49 1.11 -19.29
CA SER A 250 -9.11 2.44 -19.10
C SER A 250 -8.34 3.32 -18.12
N SER A 251 -7.66 2.73 -17.14
CA SER A 251 -6.87 3.46 -16.14
C SER A 251 -5.52 2.79 -15.89
N PRO A 252 -4.45 3.55 -15.59
CA PRO A 252 -3.14 2.98 -15.27
C PRO A 252 -3.18 1.89 -14.20
N ASP A 253 -4.05 2.02 -13.20
CA ASP A 253 -4.13 1.06 -12.09
C ASP A 253 -4.63 -0.33 -12.52
N GLN A 254 -5.22 -0.45 -13.71
CA GLN A 254 -5.66 -1.71 -14.29
C GLN A 254 -4.54 -2.44 -15.08
N LEU A 255 -3.37 -1.81 -15.30
CA LEU A 255 -2.24 -2.44 -16.02
C LEU A 255 -1.78 -3.74 -15.38
N TYR A 256 -1.61 -3.75 -14.06
CA TYR A 256 -1.10 -4.92 -13.35
C TYR A 256 -2.10 -6.09 -13.38
N PRO A 257 -3.40 -5.91 -13.07
CA PRO A 257 -4.41 -6.95 -13.27
C PRO A 257 -4.48 -7.44 -14.72
N PHE A 258 -4.45 -6.53 -15.70
CA PHE A 258 -4.46 -6.89 -17.13
C PHE A 258 -3.25 -7.76 -17.50
N TYR A 259 -2.06 -7.40 -17.02
CA TYR A 259 -0.85 -8.19 -17.21
C TYR A 259 -0.95 -9.57 -16.55
N VAL A 260 -1.39 -9.67 -15.30
CA VAL A 260 -1.48 -10.96 -14.59
C VAL A 260 -2.47 -11.91 -15.28
N VAL A 261 -3.63 -11.40 -15.70
CA VAL A 261 -4.62 -12.17 -16.46
C VAL A 261 -4.02 -12.76 -17.74
N ASN A 262 -3.23 -11.98 -18.47
CA ASN A 262 -2.55 -12.43 -19.69
C ASN A 262 -1.35 -13.36 -19.40
N LEU A 263 -0.66 -13.16 -18.28
CA LEU A 263 0.49 -13.97 -17.88
C LEU A 263 0.08 -15.38 -17.46
N PHE A 264 -1.08 -15.53 -16.83
CA PHE A 264 -1.61 -16.79 -16.31
C PHE A 264 -2.81 -17.31 -17.10
N SER A 265 -2.96 -16.92 -18.37
CA SER A 265 -4.05 -17.40 -19.25
C SER A 265 -4.16 -18.93 -19.33
N ASN A 266 -3.03 -19.63 -19.14
CA ASN A 266 -2.92 -21.08 -19.23
C ASN A 266 -3.00 -21.79 -17.87
N VAL A 267 -3.13 -21.06 -16.77
CA VAL A 267 -3.16 -21.60 -15.40
C VAL A 267 -4.49 -21.22 -14.75
N PRO A 268 -5.53 -22.06 -14.87
CA PRO A 268 -6.85 -21.74 -14.33
C PRO A 268 -6.79 -21.60 -12.80
N GLY A 269 -7.50 -20.61 -12.27
CA GLY A 269 -7.58 -20.34 -10.82
C GLY A 269 -6.52 -19.36 -10.29
N PHE A 270 -5.41 -19.15 -11.01
CA PHE A 270 -4.35 -18.25 -10.52
C PHE A 270 -4.76 -16.77 -10.56
N THR A 271 -5.54 -16.37 -11.57
CA THR A 271 -6.10 -15.01 -11.62
C THR A 271 -7.01 -14.77 -10.42
N GLY A 272 -7.82 -15.76 -10.03
CA GLY A 272 -8.61 -15.73 -8.80
C GLY A 272 -7.78 -15.59 -7.54
N PHE A 273 -6.65 -16.29 -7.46
CA PHE A 273 -5.69 -16.16 -6.37
C PHE A 273 -5.07 -14.75 -6.29
N MET A 274 -4.68 -14.17 -7.43
CA MET A 274 -4.17 -12.79 -7.48
C MET A 274 -5.23 -11.80 -7.00
N VAL A 275 -6.47 -11.93 -7.48
CA VAL A 275 -7.59 -11.07 -7.05
C VAL A 275 -7.81 -11.20 -5.55
N ALA A 276 -7.77 -12.41 -4.99
CA ALA A 276 -7.84 -12.63 -3.55
C ALA A 276 -6.68 -11.95 -2.78
N ALA A 277 -5.46 -11.92 -3.33
CA ALA A 277 -4.32 -11.22 -2.74
C ALA A 277 -4.51 -9.69 -2.74
N VAL A 278 -5.04 -9.13 -3.83
CA VAL A 278 -5.39 -7.71 -3.91
C VAL A 278 -6.44 -7.36 -2.87
N TYR A 279 -7.52 -8.15 -2.77
CA TYR A 279 -8.56 -7.93 -1.75
C TYR A 279 -8.03 -8.11 -0.33
N SER A 280 -7.14 -9.06 -0.11
CA SER A 280 -6.48 -9.27 1.18
C SER A 280 -5.74 -8.02 1.66
N GLY A 281 -5.00 -7.34 0.77
CA GLY A 281 -4.33 -6.07 1.10
C GLY A 281 -5.29 -4.91 1.34
N ALA A 282 -6.44 -4.87 0.68
CA ALA A 282 -7.49 -3.89 0.98
C ALA A 282 -8.10 -4.15 2.36
N LEU A 283 -8.49 -5.41 2.63
CA LEU A 283 -9.20 -5.80 3.84
C LEU A 283 -8.33 -5.61 5.10
N SER A 284 -7.03 -5.91 5.05
CA SER A 284 -6.11 -5.66 6.17
C SER A 284 -6.05 -4.17 6.56
N THR A 285 -5.97 -3.31 5.55
CA THR A 285 -5.89 -1.85 5.71
C THR A 285 -7.21 -1.29 6.24
N ILE A 286 -8.33 -1.68 5.62
CA ILE A 286 -9.67 -1.23 6.00
C ILE A 286 -10.02 -1.72 7.41
N SER A 287 -9.80 -2.99 7.71
CA SER A 287 -10.10 -3.56 9.03
C SER A 287 -9.29 -2.88 10.14
N SER A 288 -7.99 -2.68 9.92
CA SER A 288 -7.12 -1.98 10.88
C SER A 288 -7.51 -0.52 11.08
N GLY A 289 -7.83 0.18 9.98
CA GLY A 289 -8.26 1.59 10.00
C GLY A 289 -9.59 1.78 10.73
N VAL A 290 -10.61 1.00 10.37
CA VAL A 290 -11.94 1.05 11.01
C VAL A 290 -11.85 0.69 12.49
N ASN A 291 -11.08 -0.35 12.85
CA ASN A 291 -10.88 -0.69 14.26
C ASN A 291 -10.24 0.45 15.05
N SER A 292 -9.24 1.11 14.46
CA SER A 292 -8.54 2.24 15.10
C SER A 292 -9.44 3.46 15.25
N MET A 293 -10.21 3.81 14.21
CA MET A 293 -11.14 4.95 14.25
C MET A 293 -12.27 4.73 15.28
N SER A 294 -12.83 3.52 15.33
CA SER A 294 -13.86 3.20 16.33
C SER A 294 -13.32 3.23 17.76
N ALA A 295 -12.06 2.83 17.97
CA ALA A 295 -11.40 2.92 19.26
C ALA A 295 -11.16 4.38 19.67
N ILE A 296 -10.62 5.20 18.77
CA ILE A 296 -10.40 6.64 18.98
C ILE A 296 -11.71 7.35 19.31
N THR A 297 -12.78 7.09 18.56
CA THR A 297 -14.10 7.71 18.79
C THR A 297 -14.63 7.39 20.18
N LEU A 298 -14.41 6.17 20.66
CA LEU A 298 -14.90 5.77 21.97
C LEU A 298 -14.06 6.36 23.11
N GLU A 299 -12.73 6.23 23.04
CA GLU A 299 -11.82 6.69 24.10
C GLU A 299 -11.69 8.20 24.15
N ASP A 300 -11.48 8.84 23.00
CA ASP A 300 -11.06 10.24 22.94
C ASP A 300 -12.26 11.18 22.78
N PHE A 301 -13.36 10.72 22.19
CA PHE A 301 -14.54 11.57 21.92
C PHE A 301 -15.77 11.26 22.75
N LEU A 302 -15.95 10.03 23.27
CA LEU A 302 -17.19 9.66 23.96
C LEU A 302 -17.02 9.46 25.45
N LYS A 303 -16.02 8.70 25.88
CA LYS A 303 -15.75 8.49 27.32
C LYS A 303 -15.49 9.77 28.12
N PRO A 304 -14.89 10.86 27.57
CA PRO A 304 -14.75 12.11 28.32
C PRO A 304 -16.10 12.73 28.70
N PHE A 305 -17.17 12.43 27.96
CA PHE A 305 -18.52 12.94 28.24
C PHE A 305 -19.43 11.88 28.88
N LEU A 306 -19.19 10.59 28.59
CA LEU A 306 -19.96 9.46 29.08
C LEU A 306 -19.22 8.77 30.23
N HIS A 307 -19.32 9.34 31.42
CA HIS A 307 -18.79 8.74 32.65
C HIS A 307 -19.49 7.39 32.95
N ASN A 308 -18.75 6.38 33.39
CA ASN A 308 -19.23 5.04 33.77
C ASN A 308 -19.88 4.20 32.66
N LEU A 309 -19.28 4.18 31.47
CA LEU A 309 -19.65 3.22 30.42
C LEU A 309 -19.32 1.78 30.83
N THR A 310 -20.35 0.94 30.93
CA THR A 310 -20.19 -0.51 31.11
C THR A 310 -19.51 -1.13 29.89
N GLU A 311 -18.64 -2.12 30.08
CA GLU A 311 -17.89 -2.79 28.99
C GLU A 311 -18.79 -3.29 27.85
N ARG A 312 -20.00 -3.79 28.20
CA ARG A 312 -20.99 -4.24 27.22
C ARG A 312 -21.50 -3.09 26.33
N LYS A 313 -21.77 -1.93 26.91
CA LYS A 313 -22.21 -0.74 26.18
C LYS A 313 -21.07 -0.18 25.31
N ALA A 314 -19.86 -0.10 25.87
CA ALA A 314 -18.66 0.27 25.14
C ALA A 314 -18.44 -0.61 23.90
N THR A 315 -18.55 -1.94 24.06
CA THR A 315 -18.42 -2.90 22.95
C THR A 315 -19.50 -2.71 21.86
N ILE A 316 -20.76 -2.49 22.26
CA ILE A 316 -21.85 -2.23 21.30
C ILE A 316 -21.57 -0.95 20.52
N LEU A 317 -21.10 0.09 21.22
CA LEU A 317 -20.80 1.39 20.64
C LEU A 317 -19.63 1.33 19.66
N THR A 318 -18.54 0.64 20.00
CA THR A 318 -17.42 0.40 19.06
C THR A 318 -17.90 -0.32 17.80
N LYS A 319 -18.77 -1.34 17.94
CA LYS A 319 -19.33 -2.06 16.78
C LYS A 319 -20.21 -1.17 15.91
N PHE A 320 -21.02 -0.32 16.53
CA PHE A 320 -21.85 0.65 15.84
C PHE A 320 -21.00 1.64 15.01
N PHE A 321 -19.96 2.23 15.61
CA PHE A 321 -19.05 3.11 14.87
C PHE A 321 -18.29 2.38 13.77
N SER A 322 -17.85 1.14 14.00
CA SER A 322 -17.19 0.35 12.95
C SER A 322 -18.10 0.13 11.75
N PHE A 323 -19.40 -0.13 11.99
CA PHE A 323 -20.39 -0.26 10.94
C PHE A 323 -20.63 1.07 10.20
N LEU A 324 -20.77 2.17 10.94
CA LEU A 324 -20.96 3.52 10.38
C LEU A 324 -19.78 3.92 9.48
N TYR A 325 -18.54 3.75 9.94
CA TYR A 325 -17.35 4.02 9.13
C TYR A 325 -17.29 3.15 7.87
N GLY A 326 -17.74 1.89 7.94
CA GLY A 326 -17.88 1.03 6.77
C GLY A 326 -18.82 1.62 5.71
N ILE A 327 -19.99 2.12 6.11
CA ILE A 327 -20.94 2.79 5.21
C ILE A 327 -20.32 4.05 4.60
N THR A 328 -19.66 4.88 5.42
CA THR A 328 -19.02 6.10 4.94
C THR A 328 -17.92 5.81 3.91
N ILE A 329 -17.09 4.77 4.14
CA ILE A 329 -16.06 4.35 3.18
C ILE A 329 -16.70 3.97 1.84
N ILE A 330 -17.80 3.22 1.84
CA ILE A 330 -18.52 2.83 0.61
C ILE A 330 -19.04 4.07 -0.13
N ALA A 331 -19.61 5.04 0.60
CA ALA A 331 -20.10 6.28 -0.01
C ALA A 331 -18.97 7.11 -0.66
N LEU A 332 -17.79 7.15 -0.04
CA LEU A 332 -16.64 7.91 -0.56
C LEU A 332 -16.03 7.31 -1.85
N ILE A 333 -16.32 6.04 -2.19
CA ILE A 333 -15.85 5.41 -3.43
C ILE A 333 -16.30 6.19 -4.67
N ALA A 334 -17.50 6.80 -4.65
CA ALA A 334 -18.02 7.59 -5.77
C ALA A 334 -17.19 8.86 -6.06
N ILE A 335 -16.48 9.37 -5.06
CA ILE A 335 -15.56 10.51 -5.20
C ILE A 335 -14.19 10.00 -5.65
N VAL A 336 -13.69 8.94 -5.00
CA VAL A 336 -12.38 8.35 -5.31
C VAL A 336 -12.30 7.82 -6.74
N SER A 337 -13.40 7.30 -7.31
CA SER A 337 -13.46 6.82 -8.69
C SER A 337 -13.24 7.91 -9.74
N GLN A 338 -13.35 9.18 -9.36
CA GLN A 338 -13.07 10.35 -10.21
C GLN A 338 -11.63 10.84 -10.07
N MET A 339 -10.87 10.31 -9.11
CA MET A 339 -9.46 10.63 -8.94
C MET A 339 -8.66 9.90 -10.03
N GLY A 340 -7.69 10.60 -10.64
CA GLY A 340 -6.86 10.04 -11.71
C GLY A 340 -5.90 8.95 -11.21
N ASN A 341 -4.70 9.33 -10.78
CA ASN A 341 -3.72 8.39 -10.21
C ASN A 341 -4.02 8.17 -8.72
N VAL A 342 -4.58 7.00 -8.38
CA VAL A 342 -5.01 6.69 -7.00
C VAL A 342 -3.83 6.54 -6.05
N LEU A 343 -2.68 6.03 -6.51
CA LEU A 343 -1.46 5.95 -5.69
C LEU A 343 -0.99 7.33 -5.25
N GLN A 344 -0.88 8.26 -6.20
CA GLN A 344 -0.43 9.63 -5.91
C GLN A 344 -1.42 10.36 -5.00
N ALA A 345 -2.72 10.22 -5.26
CA ALA A 345 -3.77 10.78 -4.41
C ALA A 345 -3.70 10.25 -2.98
N GLY A 346 -3.49 8.94 -2.81
CA GLY A 346 -3.31 8.30 -1.51
C GLY A 346 -2.10 8.86 -0.75
N ILE A 347 -0.94 8.92 -1.40
CA ILE A 347 0.29 9.47 -0.79
C ILE A 347 0.09 10.93 -0.37
N GLN A 348 -0.56 11.75 -1.21
CA GLN A 348 -0.86 13.15 -0.90
C GLN A 348 -1.78 13.30 0.31
N ILE A 349 -2.93 12.61 0.34
CA ILE A 349 -3.88 12.70 1.46
C ILE A 349 -3.21 12.26 2.76
N PHE A 350 -2.49 11.14 2.74
CA PHE A 350 -1.73 10.70 3.92
C PHE A 350 -0.68 11.74 4.33
N GLY A 351 0.08 12.30 3.38
CA GLY A 351 1.09 13.32 3.68
C GLY A 351 0.50 14.58 4.33
N ILE A 352 -0.63 15.06 3.81
CA ILE A 352 -1.31 16.26 4.31
C ILE A 352 -1.77 16.07 5.75
N LEU A 353 -2.38 14.92 6.07
CA LEU A 353 -2.97 14.67 7.39
C LEU A 353 -1.96 14.16 8.41
N ALA A 354 -0.94 13.41 7.98
CA ALA A 354 0.01 12.77 8.87
C ALA A 354 1.20 13.68 9.24
N SER A 355 1.57 14.64 8.37
CA SER A 355 2.69 15.56 8.62
C SER A 355 2.52 16.45 9.86
N PRO A 356 1.36 17.06 10.17
CA PRO A 356 1.21 17.86 11.39
C PRO A 356 1.33 17.02 12.65
N ILE A 357 0.82 15.79 12.61
CA ILE A 357 0.91 14.83 13.72
C ILE A 357 2.36 14.44 13.98
N LEU A 358 3.12 14.11 12.92
CA LEU A 358 4.55 13.82 13.05
C LEU A 358 5.31 15.02 13.62
N GLY A 359 4.99 16.23 13.17
CA GLY A 359 5.53 17.47 13.73
C GLY A 359 5.25 17.64 15.22
N LEU A 360 4.02 17.34 15.66
CA LEU A 360 3.62 17.40 17.07
C LEU A 360 4.40 16.41 17.95
N PHE A 361 4.53 15.16 17.53
CA PHE A 361 5.33 14.18 18.28
C PHE A 361 6.81 14.58 18.31
N THR A 362 7.35 15.05 17.18
CA THR A 362 8.75 15.50 17.10
C THR A 362 8.99 16.70 18.03
N LEU A 363 8.05 17.65 18.08
CA LEU A 363 8.09 18.78 19.01
C LEU A 363 8.13 18.30 20.46
N GLY A 364 7.25 17.37 20.83
CA GLY A 364 7.18 16.83 22.20
C GLY A 364 8.40 16.01 22.61
N ILE A 365 9.11 15.37 21.67
CA ILE A 365 10.29 14.53 21.96
C ILE A 365 11.55 15.38 22.13
N PHE A 366 11.77 16.35 21.24
CA PHE A 366 13.05 17.05 21.16
C PHE A 366 13.06 18.42 21.82
N PHE A 367 11.90 19.05 22.03
CA PHE A 367 11.82 20.42 22.51
C PHE A 367 11.12 20.48 23.88
N PRO A 368 11.86 20.30 24.99
CA PRO A 368 11.27 20.34 26.34
C PRO A 368 10.66 21.69 26.69
N SER A 369 11.06 22.77 26.01
CA SER A 369 10.50 24.12 26.16
C SER A 369 9.14 24.31 25.46
N ALA A 370 8.67 23.31 24.69
CA ALA A 370 7.41 23.41 23.99
C ALA A 370 6.22 23.39 24.97
N ASN A 371 5.31 24.35 24.82
CA ASN A 371 4.10 24.43 25.63
C ASN A 371 2.86 23.94 24.86
N LYS A 372 1.79 23.63 25.60
CA LYS A 372 0.52 23.12 25.05
C LYS A 372 -0.14 24.05 24.03
N ILE A 373 0.00 25.37 24.21
CA ILE A 373 -0.62 26.37 23.32
C ILE A 373 0.12 26.40 21.97
N GLY A 374 1.45 26.46 21.99
CA GLY A 374 2.29 26.42 20.79
C GLY A 374 2.15 25.11 20.03
N ALA A 375 2.04 23.99 20.74
CA ALA A 375 1.75 22.69 20.14
C ALA A 375 0.39 22.68 19.40
N PHE A 376 -0.66 23.22 20.03
CA PHE A 376 -1.99 23.32 19.45
C PHE A 376 -2.03 24.25 18.23
N VAL A 377 -1.55 25.48 18.38
CA VAL A 377 -1.52 26.48 17.31
C VAL A 377 -0.65 26.02 16.14
N GLY A 378 0.54 25.46 16.43
CA GLY A 378 1.44 24.92 15.42
C GLY A 378 0.81 23.77 14.63
N SER A 379 0.06 22.89 15.29
CA SER A 379 -0.64 21.78 14.61
C SER A 379 -1.73 22.28 13.67
N ILE A 380 -2.52 23.28 14.09
CA ILE A 380 -3.56 23.89 13.26
C ILE A 380 -2.94 24.59 12.05
N LEU A 381 -1.94 25.43 12.26
CA LEU A 381 -1.24 26.14 11.18
C LEU A 381 -0.61 25.17 10.18
N ALA A 382 0.08 24.13 10.67
CA ALA A 382 0.66 23.10 9.83
C ALA A 382 -0.41 22.38 9.00
N THR A 383 -1.57 22.06 9.59
CA THR A 383 -2.68 21.42 8.88
C THR A 383 -3.25 22.32 7.78
N VAL A 384 -3.46 23.61 8.07
CA VAL A 384 -3.98 24.59 7.09
C VAL A 384 -3.00 24.77 5.93
N LEU A 385 -1.71 24.91 6.21
CA LEU A 385 -0.67 25.05 5.19
C LEU A 385 -0.57 23.78 4.33
N SER A 386 -0.57 22.60 4.94
CA SER A 386 -0.56 21.32 4.21
C SER A 386 -1.79 21.15 3.32
N LEU A 387 -2.99 21.54 3.80
CA LEU A 387 -4.21 21.53 3.00
C LEU A 387 -4.14 22.52 1.84
N TRP A 388 -3.64 23.73 2.06
CA TRP A 388 -3.49 24.72 1.00
C TRP A 388 -2.55 24.22 -0.10
N ILE A 389 -1.38 23.70 0.26
CA ILE A 389 -0.42 23.13 -0.70
C ILE A 389 -1.02 21.93 -1.44
N GLY A 390 -1.66 21.01 -0.71
CA GLY A 390 -2.24 19.79 -1.27
C GLY A 390 -3.40 20.04 -2.23
N ILE A 391 -4.32 20.94 -1.86
CA ILE A 391 -5.44 21.35 -2.72
C ILE A 391 -4.91 22.15 -3.92
N GLY A 392 -3.97 23.06 -3.70
CA GLY A 392 -3.32 23.82 -4.78
C GLY A 392 -2.68 22.91 -5.84
N ALA A 393 -1.96 21.87 -5.42
CA ALA A 393 -1.35 20.91 -6.34
C ALA A 393 -2.39 20.16 -7.19
N ASN A 394 -3.60 19.92 -6.67
CA ASN A 394 -4.69 19.27 -7.39
C ASN A 394 -5.42 20.22 -8.36
N ILE A 395 -5.47 21.52 -8.04
CA ILE A 395 -6.08 22.55 -8.90
C ILE A 395 -5.16 22.89 -10.08
N TYR A 396 -3.88 23.18 -9.80
CA TYR A 396 -2.93 23.65 -10.81
C TYR A 396 -2.22 22.53 -11.60
N LYS A 397 -2.41 21.27 -11.20
CA LYS A 397 -1.92 20.02 -11.85
C LYS A 397 -0.56 20.19 -12.57
N PRO A 398 0.57 20.09 -11.85
CA PRO A 398 1.88 20.21 -12.49
C PRO A 398 2.05 19.16 -13.60
N TYR A 399 2.59 19.58 -14.75
CA TYR A 399 2.90 18.67 -15.84
C TYR A 399 4.05 17.74 -15.43
N VAL A 400 3.81 16.43 -15.50
CA VAL A 400 4.81 15.40 -15.23
C VAL A 400 5.08 14.64 -16.53
N PRO A 401 6.29 14.71 -17.09
CA PRO A 401 6.62 14.00 -18.31
C PRO A 401 6.55 12.49 -18.07
N LYS A 402 5.91 11.78 -18.99
CA LYS A 402 5.84 10.31 -19.00
C LYS A 402 6.96 9.74 -19.86
N MET A 403 7.43 8.54 -19.53
CA MET A 403 8.39 7.82 -20.36
C MET A 403 7.75 7.42 -21.70
N PRO A 404 8.52 7.42 -22.80
CA PRO A 404 8.00 7.07 -24.12
C PRO A 404 7.55 5.60 -24.19
N VAL A 405 6.50 5.36 -24.96
CA VAL A 405 5.89 4.04 -25.23
C VAL A 405 5.60 3.93 -26.74
N SER A 406 5.49 2.71 -27.27
CA SER A 406 5.21 2.47 -28.70
C SER A 406 3.89 1.72 -28.90
N VAL A 407 3.30 1.89 -30.08
CA VAL A 407 2.14 1.14 -30.59
C VAL A 407 2.45 0.43 -31.92
N ASP A 408 3.71 0.41 -32.34
CA ASP A 408 4.14 -0.10 -33.65
C ASP A 408 3.84 -1.60 -33.82
N GLY A 409 3.87 -2.36 -32.71
CA GLY A 409 3.56 -3.79 -32.66
C GLY A 409 2.06 -4.10 -32.55
N CYS A 410 1.18 -3.11 -32.43
CA CYS A 410 -0.27 -3.32 -32.22
C CYS A 410 -1.06 -3.63 -33.50
N VAL A 411 -0.41 -4.18 -34.52
CA VAL A 411 -0.95 -4.38 -35.88
C VAL A 411 -2.30 -5.10 -35.87
N ASP A 412 -2.41 -6.18 -35.10
CA ASP A 412 -3.61 -7.02 -35.04
C ASP A 412 -4.83 -6.28 -34.47
N LEU A 413 -4.62 -5.31 -33.58
CA LEU A 413 -5.69 -4.50 -32.99
C LEU A 413 -6.23 -3.50 -34.01
N PHE A 414 -5.34 -2.87 -34.80
CA PHE A 414 -5.73 -1.97 -35.88
C PHE A 414 -6.45 -2.71 -37.01
N MET A 415 -5.98 -3.91 -37.36
CA MET A 415 -6.61 -4.77 -38.37
C MET A 415 -8.04 -5.15 -37.97
N ASN A 416 -8.25 -5.58 -36.72
CA ASN A 416 -9.58 -5.94 -36.23
C ASN A 416 -10.53 -4.74 -36.08
N ALA A 417 -10.02 -3.56 -35.72
CA ALA A 417 -10.84 -2.37 -35.54
C ALA A 417 -11.27 -1.71 -36.86
N THR A 418 -10.46 -1.82 -37.91
CA THR A 418 -10.70 -1.11 -39.19
C THR A 418 -11.08 -2.03 -40.35
N GLY A 419 -10.90 -3.35 -40.22
CA GLY A 419 -11.12 -4.32 -41.29
C GLY A 419 -10.15 -4.17 -42.48
N LYS A 420 -9.12 -3.32 -42.35
CA LYS A 420 -8.12 -3.07 -43.39
C LYS A 420 -6.80 -3.71 -43.00
N ALA A 421 -6.17 -4.37 -43.97
CA ALA A 421 -4.84 -4.93 -43.79
C ALA A 421 -3.82 -3.83 -43.48
N PHE A 422 -3.03 -4.00 -42.42
CA PHE A 422 -1.99 -3.05 -42.01
C PHE A 422 -0.94 -2.87 -43.12
N ASP A 423 -0.69 -1.62 -43.52
CA ASP A 423 0.42 -1.27 -44.42
C ASP A 423 1.55 -0.62 -43.60
N PRO A 424 2.67 -1.33 -43.33
CA PRO A 424 3.80 -0.83 -42.55
C PRO A 424 4.48 0.42 -43.15
N LYS A 425 4.16 0.81 -44.38
CA LYS A 425 4.77 1.98 -45.04
C LYS A 425 4.17 3.32 -44.60
N ASN A 426 2.95 3.34 -44.06
CA ASN A 426 2.20 4.59 -43.82
C ASN A 426 2.37 5.20 -42.42
N PHE A 427 2.99 4.50 -41.47
CA PHE A 427 3.32 5.03 -40.14
C PHE A 427 4.82 4.90 -39.87
N THR A 428 5.62 5.71 -40.57
CA THR A 428 7.03 5.90 -40.25
C THR A 428 7.21 7.29 -39.66
N GLN A 429 6.98 7.43 -38.35
CA GLN A 429 7.64 8.42 -37.49
C GLN A 429 6.95 8.42 -36.14
N PHE A 430 7.47 7.67 -35.17
CA PHE A 430 7.71 8.17 -33.81
C PHE A 430 8.71 7.22 -33.12
N TYR A 431 9.98 7.65 -33.10
CA TYR A 431 11.09 7.11 -32.28
C TYR A 431 11.34 5.59 -32.32
N ARG A 432 12.09 5.14 -33.34
CA ARG A 432 13.02 4.00 -33.16
C ARG A 432 14.30 4.54 -32.51
N PRO A 433 14.70 4.10 -31.30
CA PRO A 433 16.10 4.12 -30.94
C PRO A 433 16.82 3.14 -31.90
N GLU A 434 17.83 3.62 -32.61
CA GLU A 434 18.58 2.90 -33.65
C GLU A 434 19.37 1.65 -33.16
N ALA A 435 19.07 1.13 -31.98
CA ALA A 435 19.85 0.07 -31.32
C ALA A 435 19.36 -1.37 -31.56
N LEU A 436 18.40 -1.60 -32.48
CA LEU A 436 17.93 -2.96 -32.83
C LEU A 436 18.66 -3.60 -34.03
N ILE A 437 19.76 -2.98 -34.49
CA ILE A 437 20.69 -3.62 -35.40
C ILE A 437 21.97 -3.85 -34.61
N LEU A 438 22.13 -5.04 -34.03
CA LEU A 438 23.39 -5.78 -33.91
C LEU A 438 23.13 -7.13 -33.20
N ARG A 439 23.07 -8.17 -34.04
CA ARG A 439 23.29 -9.62 -33.86
C ARG A 439 22.94 -10.32 -32.54
#